data_AF-A0A4U1YTB4-F1
#
_entry.id   AF-A0A4U1YTB4-F1
#
_cell.length_a   1.000
_cell.length_b   1.000
_cell.length_c   1.000
_cell.angle_alpha   90.00
_cell.angle_beta   90.00
_cell.angle_gamma   90.00
#
_symmetry.space_group_name_H-M   'P 1'
#
loop_
_entity.id
_entity.type
_entity.pdbx_description
1 polymer ?
#
loop_
_entity_poly.entity_id
_entity_poly.type
_entity_poly.pdbx_seq_one_letter_code
_entity_poly.pdbx_strand_id
1 'polypeptide(L)'
;DHRHHDISLPLLEEKTGLTVHCNEDDNDTAYKRLVTHCEKRKYTCKAESWVGCCFSPTKDKFRFASYHESEWSQSVEMERIVADLRPISPEHHIKDVRKLSFGGQPQLKRGKVGRNAPCLCGSGKKSKRCCAP
;
A
#
# COMPACT_ATOMS: atom_id res chain seq x y z
N ASP A 1 -8.29 -6.70 11.81
CA ASP A 1 -9.40 -7.64 12.11
C ASP A 1 -9.05 -9.10 11.76
N HIS A 2 -7.77 -9.45 11.56
CA HIS A 2 -7.31 -10.78 11.14
C HIS A 2 -7.88 -11.30 9.81
N ARG A 3 -8.54 -10.45 9.01
CA ARG A 3 -9.03 -10.81 7.68
C ARG A 3 -7.97 -10.50 6.62
N HIS A 4 -8.14 -11.11 5.45
CA HIS A 4 -7.38 -10.70 4.26
C HIS A 4 -7.77 -9.28 3.87
N HIS A 5 -6.78 -8.40 3.82
CA HIS A 5 -6.89 -7.06 3.25
C HIS A 5 -5.90 -6.91 2.12
N ASP A 6 -6.27 -6.10 1.14
CA ASP A 6 -5.40 -5.75 0.04
C ASP A 6 -5.58 -4.30 -0.40
N ILE A 7 -4.53 -3.77 -1.02
CA ILE A 7 -4.54 -2.50 -1.72
C ILE A 7 -3.68 -2.62 -2.98
N SER A 8 -4.13 -2.01 -4.07
CA SER A 8 -3.39 -1.90 -5.32
C SER A 8 -3.19 -0.42 -5.65
N LEU A 9 -1.94 -0.06 -5.91
CA LEU A 9 -1.45 1.28 -6.17
C LEU A 9 -0.82 1.31 -7.57
N PRO A 10 -1.59 1.61 -8.62
CA PRO A 10 -1.05 1.74 -9.97
C PRO A 10 -0.23 3.02 -10.12
N LEU A 11 0.91 2.90 -10.81
CA LEU A 11 1.79 3.98 -11.24
C LEU A 11 1.70 4.06 -12.77
N LEU A 12 0.66 4.74 -13.25
CA LEU A 12 0.22 4.64 -14.64
C LEU A 12 1.20 5.28 -15.63
N GLU A 13 1.89 6.36 -15.25
CA GLU A 13 2.87 7.04 -16.10
C GLU A 13 4.11 6.16 -16.33
N GLU A 14 4.51 5.42 -15.31
CA GLU A 14 5.66 4.50 -15.31
C GLU A 14 5.29 3.09 -15.79
N LYS A 15 4.04 2.85 -16.20
CA LYS A 15 3.50 1.54 -16.59
C LYS A 15 3.86 0.43 -15.58
N THR A 16 3.74 0.75 -14.30
CA THR A 16 4.02 -0.19 -13.20
C THR A 16 2.96 -0.11 -12.10
N GLY A 17 3.15 -0.87 -11.03
CA GLY A 17 2.26 -0.82 -9.88
C GLY A 17 2.70 -1.68 -8.72
N LEU A 18 2.05 -1.46 -7.58
CA LEU A 18 2.27 -2.19 -6.35
C LEU A 18 0.95 -2.76 -5.83
N THR A 19 0.91 -4.04 -5.51
CA THR A 19 -0.16 -4.65 -4.73
C THR A 19 0.38 -5.12 -3.38
N VAL A 20 -0.29 -4.74 -2.30
CA VAL A 20 0.05 -5.18 -0.94
C VAL A 20 -1.10 -6.02 -0.41
N HIS A 21 -0.80 -7.24 0.06
CA HIS A 21 -1.73 -8.08 0.82
C HIS A 21 -1.30 -8.13 2.28
N CYS A 22 -2.28 -8.21 3.17
CA CYS A 22 -2.07 -8.44 4.60
C CYS A 22 -3.01 -9.56 5.06
N ASN A 23 -2.46 -10.72 5.45
CA ASN A 23 -3.23 -11.91 5.86
C ASN A 23 -2.38 -12.91 6.67
N GLU A 24 -3.05 -13.91 7.26
CA GLU A 24 -2.43 -15.03 7.98
C GLU A 24 -2.58 -16.38 7.26
N ASP A 25 -2.93 -16.38 5.97
CA ASP A 25 -2.98 -17.61 5.16
C ASP A 25 -1.58 -18.26 5.12
N ASP A 26 -1.46 -19.55 4.83
CA ASP A 26 -0.15 -20.19 4.64
C ASP A 26 0.60 -19.58 3.43
N ASN A 27 1.92 -19.75 3.37
CA ASN A 27 2.72 -19.09 2.34
C ASN A 27 2.35 -19.48 0.91
N ASP A 28 1.96 -20.73 0.65
CA ASP A 28 1.64 -21.19 -0.71
C ASP A 28 0.31 -20.59 -1.18
N THR A 29 -0.73 -20.65 -0.33
CA THR A 29 -2.03 -20.03 -0.60
C THR A 29 -1.91 -18.52 -0.77
N ALA A 30 -1.21 -17.85 0.16
CA ALA A 30 -1.02 -16.41 0.11
C ALA A 30 -0.24 -15.97 -1.14
N TYR A 31 0.79 -16.73 -1.53
CA TYR A 31 1.62 -16.43 -2.69
C TYR A 31 0.82 -16.57 -3.99
N LYS A 32 0.11 -17.69 -4.18
CA LYS A 32 -0.76 -17.90 -5.35
C LYS A 32 -1.80 -16.80 -5.50
N ARG A 33 -2.48 -16.45 -4.40
CA ARG A 33 -3.48 -15.37 -4.38
C ARG A 33 -2.86 -14.02 -4.73
N LEU A 34 -1.67 -13.71 -4.21
CA LEU A 34 -0.95 -12.46 -4.51
C LEU A 34 -0.57 -12.39 -5.99
N VAL A 35 0.06 -13.44 -6.53
CA VAL A 35 0.48 -13.52 -7.94
C VAL A 35 -0.71 -13.34 -8.87
N THR A 36 -1.79 -14.09 -8.66
CA THR A 36 -3.02 -13.93 -9.46
C THR A 36 -3.58 -12.51 -9.38
N HIS A 37 -3.55 -11.88 -8.21
CA HIS A 37 -4.00 -10.50 -8.08
C HIS A 37 -3.08 -9.52 -8.82
N CYS A 38 -1.76 -9.68 -8.71
CA CYS A 38 -0.78 -8.87 -9.45
C CYS A 38 -0.96 -8.96 -10.95
N GLU A 39 -1.08 -10.16 -11.52
CA GLU A 39 -1.28 -10.36 -12.97
C GLU A 39 -2.55 -9.69 -13.48
N LYS A 40 -3.66 -9.82 -12.74
CA LYS A 40 -4.92 -9.15 -13.08
C LYS A 40 -4.79 -7.62 -13.06
N ARG A 41 -4.09 -7.07 -12.06
CA ARG A 41 -3.89 -5.62 -11.93
C ARG A 41 -2.94 -5.07 -12.98
N LYS A 42 -1.85 -5.78 -13.24
CA LYS A 42 -0.92 -5.49 -14.33
C LYS A 42 -1.66 -5.41 -15.67
N TYR A 43 -2.47 -6.42 -15.98
CA TYR A 43 -3.25 -6.46 -17.22
C TYR A 43 -4.25 -5.31 -17.34
N THR A 44 -5.08 -5.09 -16.31
CA THR A 44 -6.12 -4.03 -16.34
C THR A 44 -5.54 -2.61 -16.36
N CYS A 45 -4.34 -2.42 -15.81
CA CYS A 45 -3.64 -1.13 -15.84
C CYS A 45 -2.75 -0.94 -17.09
N LYS A 46 -2.69 -1.93 -17.99
CA LYS A 46 -1.77 -1.95 -19.13
C LYS A 46 -0.31 -1.72 -18.75
N ALA A 47 0.09 -2.28 -17.61
CA ALA A 47 1.42 -2.14 -17.04
C ALA A 47 2.38 -3.20 -17.60
N GLU A 48 3.67 -2.87 -17.67
CA GLU A 48 4.76 -3.73 -18.13
C GLU A 48 5.45 -4.44 -16.94
N SER A 49 5.39 -3.84 -15.75
CA SER A 49 5.88 -4.45 -14.52
C SER A 49 4.87 -4.33 -13.37
N TRP A 50 4.95 -5.23 -12.38
CA TRP A 50 4.15 -5.14 -11.16
C TRP A 50 4.84 -5.81 -9.98
N VAL A 51 4.82 -5.15 -8.83
CA VAL A 51 5.33 -5.67 -7.56
C VAL A 51 4.17 -6.11 -6.68
N GLY A 52 4.27 -7.30 -6.11
CA GLY A 52 3.37 -7.78 -5.07
C GLY A 52 4.10 -7.96 -3.75
N CYS A 53 3.57 -7.49 -2.63
CA CYS A 53 4.11 -7.72 -1.30
C CYS A 53 3.06 -8.36 -0.38
N CYS A 54 3.47 -9.28 0.48
CA CYS A 54 2.62 -9.87 1.51
C CYS A 54 3.18 -9.61 2.91
N PHE A 55 2.31 -9.19 3.82
CA PHE A 55 2.61 -8.95 5.23
C PHE A 55 1.71 -9.80 6.13
N SER A 56 2.21 -10.12 7.32
CA SER A 56 1.39 -10.70 8.38
C SER A 56 0.84 -9.59 9.26
N PRO A 57 -0.48 -9.56 9.55
CA PRO A 57 -1.08 -8.56 10.44
C PRO A 57 -0.67 -8.73 11.90
N THR A 58 -0.12 -9.88 12.31
CA THR A 58 0.18 -10.17 13.73
C THR A 58 1.67 -10.34 14.03
N LYS A 59 2.48 -10.67 13.02
CA LYS A 59 3.90 -10.97 13.23
C LYS A 59 4.81 -9.76 12.99
N ASP A 60 4.24 -8.57 12.71
CA ASP A 60 4.93 -7.33 12.34
C ASP A 60 6.05 -7.54 11.29
N LYS A 61 5.84 -8.51 10.39
CA LYS A 61 6.87 -9.02 9.49
C LYS A 61 6.42 -9.03 8.05
N PHE A 62 7.33 -8.58 7.20
CA PHE A 62 7.35 -8.90 5.78
C PHE A 62 7.41 -10.41 5.60
N ARG A 63 6.55 -10.96 4.72
CA ARG A 63 6.52 -12.40 4.44
C ARG A 63 7.29 -12.70 3.16
N PHE A 64 6.88 -12.09 2.05
CA PHE A 64 7.49 -12.30 0.73
C PHE A 64 7.05 -11.21 -0.24
N ALA A 65 7.75 -11.13 -1.36
CA ALA A 65 7.39 -10.31 -2.51
C ALA A 65 7.42 -11.14 -3.80
N SER A 66 6.70 -10.66 -4.80
CA SER A 66 6.73 -11.17 -6.17
C SER A 66 6.94 -10.01 -7.13
N TYR A 67 7.62 -10.26 -8.25
CA TYR A 67 7.88 -9.28 -9.29
C TYR A 67 7.50 -9.88 -10.63
N HIS A 68 6.69 -9.16 -11.40
CA HIS A 68 6.08 -9.63 -12.64
C HIS A 68 6.39 -8.66 -13.78
N GLU A 69 7.31 -9.02 -14.67
CA GLU A 69 7.77 -8.17 -15.77
C GLU A 69 7.55 -8.87 -17.12
N SER A 70 6.87 -8.17 -18.03
CA SER A 70 6.57 -8.61 -19.40
C SER A 70 5.84 -7.49 -20.14
N GLU A 71 6.07 -7.40 -21.45
CA GLU A 71 5.33 -6.47 -22.30
C GLU A 71 3.82 -6.72 -22.22
N TRP A 72 3.05 -5.64 -22.16
CA TRP A 72 1.60 -5.76 -22.17
C TRP A 72 1.12 -6.14 -23.57
N SER A 73 0.34 -7.21 -23.65
CA SER A 73 -0.36 -7.60 -24.86
C SER A 73 -1.81 -7.94 -24.54
N GLN A 74 -2.70 -7.64 -25.48
CA GLN A 74 -4.12 -7.97 -25.35
C GLN A 74 -4.31 -9.49 -25.43
N SER A 75 -5.13 -10.05 -24.53
CA SER A 75 -5.44 -11.47 -24.51
C SER A 75 -6.91 -11.71 -24.18
N VAL A 76 -7.59 -12.48 -25.03
CA VAL A 76 -8.99 -12.90 -24.84
C VAL A 76 -9.16 -13.67 -23.53
N GLU A 77 -8.17 -14.47 -23.16
CA GLU A 77 -8.19 -15.20 -21.89
C GLU A 77 -8.14 -14.22 -20.71
N MET A 78 -7.21 -13.26 -20.75
CA MET A 78 -7.08 -12.27 -19.69
C MET A 78 -8.31 -11.37 -19.57
N GLU A 79 -8.94 -10.99 -20.69
CA GLU A 79 -10.22 -10.26 -20.69
C GLU A 79 -11.31 -10.99 -19.92
N ARG A 80 -11.44 -12.31 -20.12
CA ARG A 80 -12.40 -13.14 -19.38
C ARG A 80 -12.05 -13.21 -17.89
N ILE A 81 -10.77 -13.36 -17.56
CA ILE A 81 -10.29 -13.48 -16.18
C ILE A 81 -10.52 -12.20 -15.36
N VAL A 82 -10.47 -11.03 -16.01
CA VAL A 82 -10.62 -9.72 -15.36
C VAL A 82 -12.01 -9.10 -15.52
N ALA A 83 -12.94 -9.76 -16.20
CA ALA A 83 -14.27 -9.22 -16.50
C ALA A 83 -15.02 -8.74 -15.24
N ASP A 84 -14.97 -9.52 -14.16
CA ASP A 84 -15.62 -9.20 -12.88
C ASP A 84 -14.67 -8.51 -11.88
N LEU A 85 -13.47 -8.13 -12.30
CA LEU A 85 -12.52 -7.48 -11.41
C LEU A 85 -12.98 -6.06 -11.10
N ARG A 86 -13.20 -5.78 -9.82
CA ARG A 86 -13.54 -4.42 -9.38
C ARG A 86 -12.46 -3.42 -9.81
N PRO A 87 -12.83 -2.29 -10.46
CA PRO A 87 -11.87 -1.28 -10.86
C PRO A 87 -11.16 -0.69 -9.65
N ILE A 88 -9.94 -0.23 -9.85
CA ILE A 88 -9.19 0.47 -8.81
C ILE A 88 -9.80 1.87 -8.64
N SER A 89 -10.01 2.30 -7.39
CA SER A 89 -10.43 3.67 -7.12
C SER A 89 -9.38 4.66 -7.68
N PRO A 90 -9.79 5.73 -8.38
CA PRO A 90 -8.87 6.78 -8.85
C PRO A 90 -8.02 7.40 -7.75
N GLU A 91 -8.48 7.35 -6.49
CA GLU A 91 -7.75 7.85 -5.32
C GLU A 91 -6.47 7.05 -5.02
N HIS A 92 -6.41 5.78 -5.45
CA HIS A 92 -5.24 4.93 -5.30
C HIS A 92 -4.24 5.09 -6.46
N HIS A 93 -4.57 5.87 -7.49
CA HIS A 93 -3.67 6.09 -8.61
C HIS A 93 -2.56 7.06 -8.23
N ILE A 94 -1.33 6.57 -8.26
CA ILE A 94 -0.15 7.39 -8.01
C ILE A 94 0.23 8.04 -9.33
N LYS A 95 0.02 9.36 -9.42
CA LYS A 95 0.37 10.15 -10.61
C LYS A 95 1.84 10.54 -10.66
N ASP A 96 2.45 10.76 -9.50
CA ASP A 96 3.84 11.20 -9.43
C ASP A 96 4.48 10.60 -8.18
N VAL A 97 5.34 9.61 -8.40
CA VAL A 97 6.05 8.90 -7.33
C VAL A 97 6.92 9.85 -6.51
N ARG A 98 7.41 10.94 -7.12
CA ARG A 98 8.24 11.96 -6.45
C ARG A 98 7.46 12.76 -5.41
N LYS A 99 6.13 12.77 -5.50
CA LYS A 99 5.25 13.42 -4.50
C LYS A 99 4.87 12.49 -3.35
N LEU A 100 5.23 11.20 -3.42
CA LEU A 100 5.05 10.30 -2.30
C LEU A 100 5.99 10.73 -1.16
N SER A 101 5.39 11.05 -0.02
CA SER A 101 6.12 11.36 1.20
C SER A 101 5.99 10.18 2.16
N PHE A 102 7.05 9.37 2.24
CA PHE A 102 7.17 8.33 3.26
C PHE A 102 7.77 8.95 4.51
N GLY A 103 6.94 9.22 5.53
CA GLY A 103 7.42 9.72 6.81
C GLY A 103 7.65 11.23 6.89
N GLY A 104 7.06 12.01 5.98
CA GLY A 104 6.73 13.39 6.35
C GLY A 104 5.79 13.29 7.55
N GLN A 105 6.23 13.73 8.74
CA GLN A 105 5.29 13.88 9.86
C GLN A 105 4.05 14.56 9.29
N PRO A 106 2.81 14.09 9.59
CA PRO A 106 1.66 14.91 9.30
C PRO A 106 2.04 16.29 9.82
N GLN A 107 1.99 17.29 8.94
CA GLN A 107 1.99 18.67 9.38
C GLN A 107 0.65 18.79 10.11
N LEU A 108 0.54 18.17 11.30
CA LEU A 108 -0.22 18.71 12.40
C LEU A 108 0.25 20.13 12.35
N LYS A 109 -0.64 21.02 11.88
CA LYS A 109 -0.51 22.43 12.19
C LYS A 109 -0.18 22.40 13.68
N ARG A 110 1.08 22.65 14.04
CA ARG A 110 1.50 22.69 15.43
C ARG A 110 0.77 23.93 15.93
N GLY A 111 -0.50 23.76 16.27
CA GLY A 111 -1.24 24.70 17.08
C GLY A 111 -0.33 24.91 18.26
N LYS A 112 0.08 26.15 18.49
CA LYS A 112 1.06 26.49 19.52
C LYS A 112 0.52 25.92 20.83
N VAL A 113 1.01 24.75 21.24
CA VAL A 113 0.61 24.13 22.51
C VAL A 113 1.13 25.07 23.59
N GLY A 114 0.22 25.56 24.41
CA GLY A 114 0.56 26.48 25.48
C GLY A 114 1.63 25.88 26.38
N ARG A 115 2.60 26.68 26.81
CA ARG A 115 3.75 26.27 27.63
C ARG A 115 3.35 25.46 28.89
N ASN A 116 2.15 25.70 29.42
CA ASN A 116 1.59 25.01 30.59
C ASN A 116 0.57 23.89 30.26
N ALA A 117 0.18 23.69 29.00
CA ALA A 117 -0.77 22.65 28.59
C ALA A 117 -0.13 21.24 28.66
N PRO A 118 -0.93 20.17 28.73
CA PRO A 118 -0.43 18.79 28.69
C PRO A 118 0.44 18.52 27.46
N CYS A 119 1.54 17.78 27.65
CA CYS A 119 2.47 17.46 26.58
C CYS A 119 1.84 16.48 25.58
N LEU A 120 2.04 16.74 24.27
CA LEU A 120 1.52 15.90 23.19
C LEU A 120 2.17 14.51 23.10
N CYS A 121 3.25 14.25 23.84
CA CYS A 121 3.83 12.91 23.93
C CYS A 121 3.06 11.95 24.84
N GLY A 122 1.98 12.40 25.48
CA GLY A 122 1.14 11.56 26.34
C GLY A 122 1.67 11.36 27.77
N SER A 123 2.74 12.06 28.16
CA SER A 123 3.36 11.89 29.49
C SER A 123 2.54 12.46 30.67
N GLY A 124 1.46 13.19 30.40
CA GLY A 124 0.68 13.92 31.40
C GLY A 124 1.38 15.15 32.01
N LYS A 125 2.66 15.40 31.69
CA LYS A 125 3.43 16.56 32.18
C LYS A 125 3.08 17.83 31.39
N LYS A 126 3.27 19.00 32.01
CA LYS A 126 3.20 20.30 31.30
C LYS A 126 4.27 20.35 30.21
N SER A 127 3.92 20.89 29.04
CA SER A 127 4.78 20.95 27.85
C SER A 127 6.20 21.49 28.14
N LYS A 128 6.32 22.57 28.92
CA LYS A 128 7.61 23.18 29.35
C LYS A 128 8.51 22.34 30.26
N ARG A 129 8.00 21.23 30.78
CA ARG A 129 8.74 20.29 31.64
C ARG A 129 8.87 18.92 30.96
N CYS A 130 8.72 18.88 29.64
CA CYS A 130 8.71 17.65 28.86
C CYS A 130 9.36 17.87 27.50
N CYS A 131 8.58 17.94 26.41
CA CYS A 131 9.10 17.93 25.04
C CYS A 131 9.16 19.31 24.37
N ALA A 132 8.66 20.37 25.00
CA ALA A 132 8.95 21.72 24.51
C ALA A 132 10.40 22.12 24.90
N PRO A 133 11.09 22.87 24.04
CA PRO A 133 12.38 23.47 24.38
C PRO A 133 12.28 24.42 25.60
#